data_AF-A0A0N5DA84-F1
#
_entry.id   AF-A0A0N5DA84-F1
#
_cell.length_a   1.000
_cell.length_b   1.000
_cell.length_c   1.000
_cell.angle_alpha   90.00
_cell.angle_beta   90.00
_cell.angle_gamma   90.00
#
_symmetry.space_group_name_H-M   'P 1'
#
loop_
_entity.id
_entity.type
_entity.pdbx_description
1 polymer ?
#
loop_
_entity_poly.entity_id
_entity_poly.type
_entity_poly.pdbx_seq_one_letter_code
_entity_poly.pdbx_strand_id
1 'polypeptide(L)'
;MQTAYRKDVSTLFDVFCEVGATIDDGTSIILQKYPEDFSDCQTLKSIGQFCFPCGPHYDNWEAVQMFTFVLTDEKSEYTYAFCRLTPHNNTCLCILSGLQWPNVFYKILNHLSEIMNNRVVFGPFLCQELITAIYQVLITAPDLTKLPSLREDKFMFEFFNGITEKQLITIYAGLLKERRILFTSQKLSQLSSCVFGAAALLRPMHWQSLFIPVLPFHLIDMLIIDLGDVMVIDLDLRTVHCIFNDVVDLPSEALSILYKGLSCSAVTFSWDCKKFIHNQKPSLQSYLRSLIEEDGVQYLERFIDERIAALNAGEPIDDEFEKEIRAMEMQSKSSHQVVISLAKISVIAC
;
A
#
# COMPACT_ATOMS: atom_id res chain seq x y z
N MET A 1 6.76 12.46 19.58
CA MET A 1 6.77 12.45 18.10
C MET A 1 5.32 12.43 17.65
N GLN A 2 4.86 13.51 17.05
CA GLN A 2 3.49 13.64 16.55
C GLN A 2 3.39 12.84 15.24
N THR A 3 2.54 11.83 15.24
CA THR A 3 2.05 11.23 14.00
C THR A 3 1.13 12.26 13.33
N ALA A 4 1.25 12.48 12.02
CA ALA A 4 0.36 13.38 11.26
C ALA A 4 -1.09 12.85 11.17
N TYR A 5 -1.38 11.69 11.75
CA TYR A 5 -2.75 11.17 11.87
C TYR A 5 -3.53 11.95 12.92
N ARG A 6 -4.74 12.38 12.54
CA ARG A 6 -5.71 12.96 13.48
C ARG A 6 -5.99 11.95 14.60
N LYS A 7 -5.77 12.36 15.85
CA LYS A 7 -5.96 11.50 17.03
C LYS A 7 -7.39 11.51 17.56
N ASP A 8 -8.09 12.62 17.35
CA ASP A 8 -9.47 12.82 17.77
C ASP A 8 -10.41 12.51 16.59
N VAL A 9 -10.59 11.22 16.30
CA VAL A 9 -11.58 10.77 15.32
C VAL A 9 -12.85 10.30 16.06
N SER A 10 -13.84 11.19 16.15
CA SER A 10 -15.12 10.90 16.82
C SER A 10 -16.18 10.30 15.90
N THR A 11 -16.04 10.48 14.59
CA THR A 11 -16.99 10.02 13.56
C THR A 11 -16.27 9.20 12.50
N LEU A 12 -17.01 8.34 11.77
CA LEU A 12 -16.45 7.54 10.68
C LEU A 12 -15.90 8.43 9.55
N PHE A 13 -16.59 9.53 9.26
CA PHE A 13 -16.18 10.56 8.31
C PHE A 13 -16.74 11.92 8.79
N ASP A 14 -16.18 13.00 8.28
CA ASP A 14 -16.55 14.37 8.66
C ASP A 14 -17.65 14.90 7.75
N VAL A 15 -17.49 14.73 6.43
CA VAL A 15 -18.47 15.12 5.43
C VAL A 15 -18.37 14.25 4.17
N PHE A 16 -19.52 13.90 3.61
CA PHE A 16 -19.69 13.42 2.25
C PHE A 16 -20.15 14.58 1.37
N CYS A 17 -19.59 14.71 0.17
CA CYS A 17 -20.00 15.70 -0.83
C CYS A 17 -20.17 15.03 -2.19
N GLU A 18 -21.24 15.39 -2.90
CA GLU A 18 -21.31 15.26 -4.35
C GLU A 18 -20.93 16.59 -4.96
N VAL A 19 -19.91 16.58 -5.82
CA VAL A 19 -19.40 17.76 -6.50
C VAL A 19 -19.68 17.61 -7.99
N GLY A 20 -20.38 18.58 -8.58
CA GLY A 20 -20.59 18.68 -10.02
C GLY A 20 -19.73 19.78 -10.60
N ALA A 21 -19.38 19.67 -11.88
CA ALA A 21 -18.76 20.77 -12.61
C ALA A 21 -19.70 21.34 -13.66
N THR A 22 -19.79 22.66 -13.71
CA THR A 22 -20.59 23.37 -14.71
C THR A 22 -19.92 23.30 -16.07
N ILE A 23 -20.70 23.09 -17.13
CA ILE A 23 -20.22 22.99 -18.51
C ILE A 23 -19.69 24.35 -19.03
N ASP A 24 -20.22 25.47 -18.53
CA ASP A 24 -19.98 26.79 -19.10
C ASP A 24 -18.68 27.46 -18.58
N ASP A 25 -18.48 27.49 -17.25
CA ASP A 25 -17.35 28.20 -16.62
C ASP A 25 -16.28 27.25 -16.04
N GLY A 26 -16.45 25.93 -16.19
CA GLY A 26 -15.57 24.93 -15.58
C GLY A 26 -15.46 25.03 -14.05
N THR A 27 -16.44 25.66 -13.40
CA THR A 27 -16.45 25.85 -11.96
C THR A 27 -17.07 24.63 -11.28
N SER A 28 -16.41 24.12 -10.24
CA SER A 28 -16.94 23.04 -9.42
C SER A 28 -17.86 23.57 -8.33
N ILE A 29 -19.00 22.92 -8.17
CA ILE A 29 -20.03 23.24 -7.18
C ILE A 29 -20.40 22.01 -6.38
N ILE A 30 -20.65 22.18 -5.08
CA ILE A 30 -21.18 21.11 -4.25
C ILE A 30 -22.68 21.02 -4.53
N LEU A 31 -23.11 19.92 -5.15
CA LEU A 31 -24.50 19.64 -5.45
C LEU A 31 -25.27 19.24 -4.19
N GLN A 32 -24.62 18.47 -3.33
CA GLN A 32 -25.15 18.05 -2.05
C GLN A 32 -24.04 17.63 -1.09
N LYS A 33 -24.36 17.64 0.20
CA LYS A 33 -23.44 17.22 1.26
C LYS A 33 -24.19 16.55 2.42
N TYR A 34 -23.48 15.73 3.17
CA TYR A 34 -23.95 15.13 4.41
C TYR A 34 -22.82 15.07 5.43
N PRO A 35 -23.01 15.48 6.68
CA PRO A 35 -24.22 16.10 7.25
C PRO A 35 -24.57 17.47 6.62
N GLU A 36 -25.86 17.82 6.59
CA GLU A 36 -26.34 19.07 5.96
C GLU A 36 -25.85 20.32 6.72
N ASP A 37 -25.64 20.20 8.02
CA ASP A 37 -25.17 21.25 8.93
C ASP A 37 -23.64 21.44 8.94
N PHE A 38 -22.89 20.62 8.19
CA PHE A 38 -21.44 20.80 8.05
C PHE A 38 -21.12 22.19 7.48
N SER A 39 -20.45 23.04 8.25
CA SER A 39 -20.38 24.49 8.01
C SER A 39 -18.98 25.04 7.69
N ASP A 40 -17.97 24.18 7.59
CA ASP A 40 -16.61 24.61 7.24
C ASP A 40 -16.49 24.99 5.76
N CYS A 41 -16.65 26.29 5.48
CA CYS A 41 -16.59 26.82 4.11
C CYS A 41 -15.23 26.66 3.44
N GLN A 42 -14.12 26.66 4.18
CA GLN A 42 -12.78 26.53 3.59
C GLN A 42 -12.53 25.08 3.14
N THR A 43 -12.93 24.13 3.97
CA THR A 43 -12.90 22.70 3.61
C THR A 43 -13.80 22.43 2.41
N LEU A 44 -15.03 22.94 2.39
CA LEU A 44 -15.94 22.77 1.25
C LEU A 44 -15.38 23.36 -0.05
N LYS A 45 -14.76 24.55 0.01
CA LYS A 45 -14.08 25.15 -1.14
C LYS A 45 -12.91 24.28 -1.63
N SER A 46 -12.12 23.75 -0.70
CA SER A 46 -11.00 22.86 -1.02
C SER A 46 -11.48 21.56 -1.66
N ILE A 47 -12.55 20.95 -1.14
CA ILE A 47 -13.18 19.77 -1.75
C ILE A 47 -13.57 20.05 -3.20
N GLY A 48 -14.26 21.17 -3.46
CA GLY A 48 -14.64 21.56 -4.82
C GLY A 48 -13.43 21.62 -5.77
N GLN A 49 -12.33 22.19 -5.32
CA GLN A 49 -11.11 22.34 -6.12
C GLN A 49 -10.37 21.02 -6.37
N PHE A 50 -10.26 20.17 -5.34
CA PHE A 50 -9.47 18.94 -5.41
C PHE A 50 -10.23 17.76 -6.02
N CYS A 51 -11.57 17.80 -6.08
CA CYS A 51 -12.37 16.80 -6.78
C CYS A 51 -12.16 16.80 -8.31
N PHE A 52 -11.69 17.90 -8.88
CA PHE A 52 -11.37 18.06 -10.30
C PHE A 52 -9.93 18.57 -10.49
N PRO A 53 -8.91 17.78 -10.12
CA PRO A 53 -7.53 18.28 -10.03
C PRO A 53 -6.94 18.70 -11.40
N CYS A 54 -7.37 18.08 -12.49
CA CYS A 54 -6.96 18.45 -13.86
C CYS A 54 -7.94 19.42 -14.54
N GLY A 55 -8.92 19.95 -13.79
CA GLY A 55 -10.06 20.67 -14.33
C GLY A 55 -11.18 19.73 -14.82
N PRO A 56 -12.40 20.25 -14.97
CA PRO A 56 -13.57 19.45 -15.30
C PRO A 56 -13.73 19.09 -16.78
N HIS A 57 -13.02 19.78 -17.68
CA HIS A 57 -13.04 19.52 -19.13
C HIS A 57 -11.84 18.67 -19.58
N TYR A 58 -11.26 17.90 -18.66
CA TYR A 58 -10.16 17.00 -18.98
C TYR A 58 -10.72 15.74 -19.65
N ASP A 59 -10.94 15.82 -20.96
CA ASP A 59 -11.64 14.80 -21.76
C ASP A 59 -10.84 13.52 -22.04
N ASN A 60 -9.61 13.41 -21.54
CA ASN A 60 -8.76 12.24 -21.77
C ASN A 60 -9.17 11.01 -20.93
N TRP A 61 -10.12 11.14 -20.01
CA TRP A 61 -10.58 10.04 -19.17
C TRP A 61 -11.98 9.57 -19.53
N GLU A 62 -12.07 8.36 -20.08
CA GLU A 62 -13.36 7.68 -20.28
C GLU A 62 -13.73 6.82 -19.05
N ALA A 63 -12.75 6.36 -18.28
CA ALA A 63 -12.97 5.48 -17.13
C ALA A 63 -13.11 6.25 -15.81
N VAL A 64 -13.95 5.73 -14.91
CA VAL A 64 -14.09 6.20 -13.53
C VAL A 64 -12.71 6.23 -12.85
N GLN A 65 -12.37 7.35 -12.23
CA GLN A 65 -11.13 7.53 -11.48
C GLN A 65 -11.42 7.47 -9.98
N MET A 66 -10.73 6.59 -9.26
CA MET A 66 -10.78 6.55 -7.80
C MET A 66 -9.45 6.98 -7.23
N PHE A 67 -9.43 8.08 -6.49
CA PHE A 67 -8.19 8.66 -5.97
C PHE A 67 -8.41 9.24 -4.58
N THR A 68 -7.31 9.49 -3.86
CA THR A 68 -7.36 10.12 -2.54
C THR A 68 -6.44 11.34 -2.52
N PHE A 69 -6.94 12.46 -2.02
CA PHE A 69 -6.12 13.62 -1.68
C PHE A 69 -6.14 13.86 -0.17
N VAL A 70 -5.24 14.74 0.30
CA VAL A 70 -5.12 15.07 1.72
C VAL A 70 -5.28 16.57 1.90
N LEU A 71 -6.09 16.94 2.89
CA LEU A 71 -6.13 18.28 3.44
C LEU A 71 -5.31 18.27 4.73
N THR A 72 -4.37 19.20 4.83
CA THR A 72 -3.54 19.37 6.03
C THR A 72 -4.06 20.58 6.79
N ASP A 73 -4.36 20.41 8.07
CA ASP A 73 -4.85 21.49 8.92
C ASP A 73 -3.70 22.34 9.51
N GLU A 74 -4.04 23.37 10.28
CA GLU A 74 -3.07 24.24 10.95
C GLU A 74 -2.19 23.51 11.97
N LYS A 75 -2.61 22.33 12.44
CA LYS A 75 -1.86 21.48 13.38
C LYS A 75 -0.98 20.44 12.66
N SER A 76 -0.92 20.50 11.32
CA SER A 76 -0.24 19.51 10.48
C SER A 76 -0.83 18.09 10.61
N GLU A 77 -2.11 17.99 10.92
CA GLU A 77 -2.86 16.73 10.90
C GLU A 77 -3.53 16.52 9.53
N TYR A 78 -3.53 15.27 9.09
CA TYR A 78 -4.08 14.87 7.80
C TYR A 78 -5.55 14.50 7.92
N THR A 79 -6.35 15.07 7.02
CA THR A 79 -7.70 14.61 6.73
C THR A 79 -7.74 14.08 5.29
N TYR A 80 -8.18 12.84 5.13
CA TYR A 80 -8.15 12.10 3.87
C TYR A 80 -9.47 12.29 3.12
N ALA A 81 -9.39 12.66 1.85
CA ALA A 81 -10.54 12.81 0.98
C ALA A 81 -10.54 11.71 -0.09
N PHE A 82 -11.42 10.73 0.07
CA PHE A 82 -11.58 9.61 -0.87
C PHE A 82 -12.56 10.02 -1.96
N CYS A 83 -12.14 9.94 -3.21
CA CYS A 83 -12.88 10.43 -4.36
C CYS A 83 -13.22 9.32 -5.35
N ARG A 84 -14.40 9.45 -5.97
CA ARG A 84 -14.84 8.69 -7.13
C ARG A 84 -15.34 9.67 -8.19
N LEU A 85 -14.47 9.97 -9.14
CA LEU A 85 -14.76 10.85 -10.28
C LEU A 85 -15.36 10.05 -11.43
N THR A 86 -16.49 10.51 -11.95
CA THR A 86 -17.17 9.99 -13.14
C THR A 86 -17.07 11.04 -14.25
N PRO A 87 -16.06 10.94 -15.15
CA PRO A 87 -15.80 11.97 -16.15
C PRO A 87 -17.02 12.26 -17.05
N HIS A 88 -17.70 11.22 -17.53
CA HIS A 88 -18.87 11.38 -18.41
C HIS A 88 -20.01 12.23 -17.84
N ASN A 89 -20.19 12.21 -16.51
CA ASN A 89 -21.25 12.95 -15.85
C ASN A 89 -20.75 14.26 -15.25
N ASN A 90 -19.44 14.57 -15.36
CA ASN A 90 -18.79 15.67 -14.68
C ASN A 90 -19.12 15.73 -13.17
N THR A 91 -19.20 14.56 -12.55
CA THR A 91 -19.52 14.41 -11.12
C THR A 91 -18.43 13.67 -10.37
N CYS A 92 -18.15 14.13 -9.16
CA CYS A 92 -17.21 13.51 -8.23
C CYS A 92 -17.89 13.30 -6.88
N LEU A 93 -17.89 12.06 -6.41
CA LEU A 93 -18.32 11.74 -5.05
C LEU A 93 -17.08 11.76 -4.13
N CYS A 94 -17.16 12.45 -3.01
CA CYS A 94 -16.04 12.63 -2.09
C CYS A 94 -16.46 12.35 -0.64
N ILE A 95 -15.69 11.53 0.08
CA ILE A 95 -15.82 11.35 1.54
C ILE A 95 -14.55 11.88 2.20
N LEU A 96 -14.71 12.85 3.10
CA LEU A 96 -13.64 13.39 3.92
C LEU A 96 -13.63 12.69 5.30
N SER A 97 -12.50 12.12 5.71
CA SER A 97 -12.37 11.40 6.98
C SER A 97 -10.97 11.51 7.57
N GLY A 98 -10.87 11.50 8.90
CA GLY A 98 -9.59 11.32 9.61
C GLY A 98 -9.03 9.89 9.54
N LEU A 99 -9.80 8.92 9.02
CA LEU A 99 -9.39 7.51 8.92
C LEU A 99 -8.82 7.20 7.53
N GLN A 100 -7.61 6.64 7.48
CA GLN A 100 -6.97 6.22 6.23
C GLN A 100 -7.47 4.83 5.79
N TRP A 101 -8.77 4.69 5.52
CA TRP A 101 -9.41 3.39 5.18
C TRP A 101 -9.88 3.33 3.71
N PRO A 102 -8.97 3.36 2.72
CA PRO A 102 -9.32 3.45 1.31
C PRO A 102 -10.26 2.34 0.84
N ASN A 103 -10.01 1.09 1.27
CA ASN A 103 -10.85 -0.05 0.88
C ASN A 103 -12.30 0.08 1.36
N VAL A 104 -12.53 0.68 2.52
CA VAL A 104 -13.87 0.88 3.07
C VAL A 104 -14.57 2.01 2.33
N PHE A 105 -13.93 3.19 2.24
CA PHE A 105 -14.55 4.35 1.62
C PHE A 105 -14.75 4.20 0.12
N TYR A 106 -13.83 3.55 -0.60
CA TYR A 106 -14.03 3.25 -2.02
C TYR A 106 -15.20 2.28 -2.26
N LYS A 107 -15.40 1.29 -1.39
CA LYS A 107 -16.59 0.40 -1.48
C LYS A 107 -17.87 1.18 -1.22
N ILE A 108 -17.89 2.05 -0.20
CA ILE A 108 -19.03 2.92 0.10
C ILE A 108 -19.34 3.82 -1.11
N LEU A 109 -18.34 4.51 -1.66
CA LEU A 109 -18.51 5.40 -2.83
C LEU A 109 -19.04 4.68 -4.07
N ASN A 110 -18.59 3.45 -4.33
CA ASN A 110 -19.11 2.66 -5.44
C ASN A 110 -20.58 2.31 -5.24
N HIS A 111 -20.95 1.85 -4.03
CA HIS A 111 -22.33 1.55 -3.70
C HIS A 111 -23.24 2.79 -3.78
N LEU A 112 -22.77 3.94 -3.28
CA LEU A 112 -23.50 5.21 -3.41
C LEU A 112 -23.72 5.58 -4.87
N SER A 113 -22.68 5.47 -5.71
CA SER A 113 -22.83 5.74 -7.14
C SER A 113 -23.85 4.81 -7.80
N GLU A 114 -23.88 3.53 -7.45
CA GLU A 114 -24.88 2.59 -7.99
C GLU A 114 -26.29 2.97 -7.59
N ILE A 115 -26.50 3.37 -6.33
CA ILE A 115 -27.82 3.78 -5.85
C ILE A 115 -28.27 5.08 -6.53
N MET A 116 -27.40 6.09 -6.59
CA MET A 116 -27.68 7.39 -7.20
C MET A 116 -27.98 7.29 -8.71
N ASN A 117 -27.39 6.32 -9.40
CA ASN A 117 -27.70 6.07 -10.81
C ASN A 117 -29.04 5.33 -11.00
N ASN A 118 -29.44 4.49 -10.04
CA ASN A 118 -30.66 3.68 -10.12
C ASN A 118 -31.90 4.39 -9.58
N ARG A 119 -31.72 5.44 -8.78
CA ARG A 119 -32.79 6.18 -8.13
C ARG A 119 -32.54 7.67 -8.25
N VAL A 120 -33.58 8.43 -8.55
CA VAL A 120 -33.55 9.90 -8.47
C VAL A 120 -33.59 10.26 -6.98
N VAL A 121 -32.45 10.17 -6.29
CA VAL A 121 -32.35 10.44 -4.85
C VAL A 121 -31.93 11.89 -4.64
N PHE A 122 -32.81 12.68 -4.02
CA PHE A 122 -32.53 14.06 -3.62
C PHE A 122 -32.63 14.21 -2.10
N GLY A 123 -31.66 14.89 -1.49
CA GLY A 123 -31.73 15.38 -0.11
C GLY A 123 -31.74 14.28 0.98
N PRO A 124 -32.60 14.37 2.02
CA PRO A 124 -32.49 13.60 3.27
C PRO A 124 -32.55 12.06 3.10
N PHE A 125 -32.96 11.56 1.94
CA PHE A 125 -32.91 10.14 1.60
C PHE A 125 -31.49 9.59 1.44
N LEU A 126 -30.51 10.42 1.03
CA LEU A 126 -29.11 10.00 0.96
C LEU A 126 -28.52 9.68 2.32
N CYS A 127 -28.98 10.32 3.40
CA CYS A 127 -28.55 9.97 4.76
C CYS A 127 -28.85 8.49 5.05
N GLN A 128 -30.07 8.05 4.74
CA GLN A 128 -30.49 6.68 5.00
C GLN A 128 -29.78 5.69 4.08
N GLU A 129 -29.50 6.06 2.83
CA GLU A 129 -28.77 5.22 1.89
C GLU A 129 -27.26 5.15 2.20
N LEU A 130 -26.66 6.24 2.68
CA LEU A 130 -25.29 6.26 3.18
C LEU A 130 -25.13 5.38 4.42
N ILE A 131 -26.07 5.49 5.36
CA ILE A 131 -26.15 4.60 6.51
C ILE A 131 -26.34 3.14 6.06
N THR A 132 -27.20 2.89 5.07
CA THR A 132 -27.40 1.55 4.50
C THR A 132 -26.14 1.01 3.82
N ALA A 133 -25.43 1.83 3.06
CA ALA A 133 -24.15 1.50 2.43
C ALA A 133 -23.11 1.10 3.47
N ILE A 134 -23.04 1.88 4.56
CA ILE A 134 -22.16 1.61 5.70
C ILE A 134 -22.54 0.29 6.40
N TYR A 135 -23.83 -0.02 6.55
CA TYR A 135 -24.28 -1.29 7.14
C TYR A 135 -24.07 -2.51 6.22
N GLN A 136 -24.20 -2.35 4.90
CA GLN A 136 -24.00 -3.43 3.93
C GLN A 136 -22.52 -3.76 3.73
N VAL A 137 -21.65 -2.75 3.77
CA VAL A 137 -20.22 -2.96 3.82
C VAL A 137 -19.90 -3.43 5.24
N LEU A 138 -19.70 -4.74 5.44
CA LEU A 138 -19.13 -5.25 6.69
C LEU A 138 -17.79 -4.53 6.96
N ILE A 139 -17.82 -3.51 7.84
CA ILE A 139 -16.64 -2.72 8.17
C ILE A 139 -15.81 -3.51 9.16
N THR A 140 -14.78 -4.18 8.64
CA THR A 140 -13.67 -4.62 9.48
C THR A 140 -12.71 -3.45 9.61
N ALA A 141 -12.58 -2.89 10.81
CA ALA A 141 -11.61 -1.83 11.08
C ALA A 141 -10.19 -2.36 10.78
N PRO A 142 -9.44 -1.72 9.86
CA PRO A 142 -8.06 -2.10 9.58
C PRO A 142 -7.17 -1.93 10.81
N ASP A 143 -6.32 -2.92 11.07
CA ASP A 143 -5.31 -2.83 12.10
C ASP A 143 -4.09 -2.05 11.59
N LEU A 144 -4.01 -0.77 11.97
CA LEU A 144 -2.94 0.14 11.55
C LEU A 144 -1.56 -0.19 12.15
N THR A 145 -1.51 -1.09 13.15
CA THR A 145 -0.27 -1.55 13.77
C THR A 145 0.42 -2.65 12.97
N LYS A 146 -0.33 -3.34 12.11
CA LYS A 146 0.23 -4.36 11.20
C LYS A 146 0.90 -3.71 10.01
N LEU A 147 1.97 -4.35 9.52
CA LEU A 147 2.57 -3.98 8.26
C LEU A 147 1.58 -4.24 7.12
N PRO A 148 1.48 -3.34 6.13
CA PRO A 148 0.56 -3.52 5.03
C PRO A 148 0.96 -4.73 4.19
N SER A 149 0.00 -5.62 3.94
CA SER A 149 0.19 -6.73 3.00
C SER A 149 -0.16 -6.25 1.59
N LEU A 150 0.60 -6.70 0.58
CA LEU A 150 0.32 -6.33 -0.84
C LEU A 150 -1.07 -6.79 -1.31
N ARG A 151 -1.67 -7.79 -0.66
CA ARG A 151 -2.99 -8.30 -1.03
C ARG A 151 -4.13 -7.42 -0.53
N GLU A 152 -3.95 -6.79 0.62
CA GLU A 152 -5.01 -6.05 1.30
C GLU A 152 -4.85 -4.55 1.16
N ASP A 153 -3.62 -4.04 1.06
CA ASP A 153 -3.36 -2.61 0.91
C ASP A 153 -3.32 -2.21 -0.57
N LYS A 154 -4.41 -1.55 -1.01
CA LYS A 154 -4.55 -1.04 -2.39
C LYS A 154 -3.41 -0.11 -2.80
N PHE A 155 -2.94 0.75 -1.90
CA PHE A 155 -1.91 1.73 -2.22
C PHE A 155 -0.56 1.04 -2.43
N MET A 156 -0.20 0.12 -1.53
CA MET A 156 1.01 -0.67 -1.66
C MET A 156 0.97 -1.57 -2.90
N PHE A 157 -0.17 -2.20 -3.17
CA PHE A 157 -0.34 -3.01 -4.39
C PHE A 157 -0.11 -2.20 -5.67
N GLU A 158 -0.73 -1.03 -5.80
CA GLU A 158 -0.56 -0.17 -6.98
C GLU A 158 0.87 0.38 -7.07
N PHE A 159 1.48 0.76 -5.94
CA PHE A 159 2.87 1.25 -5.89
C PHE A 159 3.88 0.20 -6.38
N PHE A 160 3.82 -1.02 -5.85
CA PHE A 160 4.74 -2.09 -6.25
C PHE A 160 4.51 -2.57 -7.69
N ASN A 161 3.28 -2.49 -8.20
CA ASN A 161 3.00 -2.79 -9.61
C ASN A 161 3.45 -1.67 -10.57
N GLY A 162 3.48 -0.42 -10.08
CA GLY A 162 3.85 0.75 -10.87
C GLY A 162 5.37 0.97 -10.99
N ILE A 163 6.17 0.38 -10.10
CA ILE A 163 7.58 0.75 -9.90
C ILE A 163 8.47 -0.50 -9.86
N THR A 164 9.66 -0.41 -10.46
CA THR A 164 10.65 -1.50 -10.43
C THR A 164 11.45 -1.51 -9.13
N GLU A 165 12.06 -2.64 -8.79
CA GLU A 165 12.91 -2.79 -7.58
C GLU A 165 14.01 -1.71 -7.49
N LYS A 166 14.69 -1.43 -8.61
CA LYS A 166 15.75 -0.40 -8.66
C LYS A 166 15.20 1.00 -8.38
N GLN A 167 14.03 1.31 -8.93
CA GLN A 167 13.37 2.60 -8.73
C GLN A 167 12.89 2.72 -7.28
N LEU A 168 12.34 1.66 -6.71
CA LEU A 168 11.90 1.65 -5.32
C LEU A 168 13.07 1.99 -4.38
N ILE A 169 14.23 1.37 -4.57
CA ILE A 169 15.44 1.68 -3.78
C ILE A 169 15.87 3.14 -3.98
N THR A 170 15.80 3.66 -5.21
CA THR A 170 16.13 5.06 -5.52
C THR A 170 15.18 6.03 -4.82
N ILE A 171 13.87 5.75 -4.87
CA ILE A 171 12.83 6.54 -4.20
C ILE A 171 13.02 6.47 -2.69
N TYR A 172 13.30 5.29 -2.15
CA TYR A 172 13.55 5.09 -0.73
C TYR A 172 14.78 5.88 -0.24
N ALA A 173 15.88 5.86 -1.00
CA ALA A 173 17.05 6.69 -0.70
C ALA A 173 16.71 8.18 -0.71
N GLY A 174 15.92 8.63 -1.70
CA GLY A 174 15.44 10.02 -1.77
C GLY A 174 14.55 10.41 -0.59
N LEU A 175 13.67 9.51 -0.14
CA LEU A 175 12.83 9.71 1.05
C LEU A 175 13.68 9.85 2.32
N LEU A 176 14.70 9.00 2.50
CA LEU A 176 15.60 9.07 3.67
C LEU A 176 16.44 10.36 3.71
N LYS A 177 16.66 11.00 2.56
CA LYS A 177 17.36 12.28 2.42
C LYS A 177 16.41 13.48 2.35
N GLU A 178 15.12 13.27 2.62
CA GLU A 178 14.07 14.29 2.57
C GLU A 178 14.07 15.09 1.24
N ARG A 179 14.34 14.40 0.13
CA ARG A 179 14.33 15.03 -1.21
C ARG A 179 12.93 15.53 -1.57
N ARG A 180 12.87 16.55 -2.42
CA ARG A 180 11.62 16.95 -3.08
C ARG A 180 11.29 15.90 -4.14
N ILE A 181 10.20 15.19 -3.94
CA ILE A 181 9.80 14.08 -4.82
C ILE A 181 8.48 14.44 -5.49
N LEU A 182 8.45 14.37 -6.83
CA LEU A 182 7.28 14.61 -7.65
C LEU A 182 6.92 13.34 -8.41
N PHE A 183 5.70 12.84 -8.23
CA PHE A 183 5.16 11.76 -9.03
C PHE A 183 4.29 12.33 -10.15
N THR A 184 4.38 11.76 -11.36
CA THR A 184 3.52 12.09 -12.49
C THR A 184 2.84 10.83 -13.02
N SER A 185 1.56 10.95 -13.39
CA SER A 185 0.81 9.89 -14.08
C SER A 185 -0.42 10.48 -14.77
N GLN A 186 -0.85 9.82 -15.84
CA GLN A 186 -2.12 10.04 -16.50
C GLN A 186 -3.30 9.45 -15.72
N LYS A 187 -3.08 8.64 -14.68
CA LYS A 187 -4.14 8.03 -13.86
C LYS A 187 -4.09 8.54 -12.43
N LEU A 188 -5.16 9.20 -11.97
CA LEU A 188 -5.24 9.73 -10.60
C LEU A 188 -5.18 8.64 -9.53
N SER A 189 -5.74 7.46 -9.84
CA SER A 189 -5.67 6.32 -8.93
C SER A 189 -4.23 5.90 -8.68
N GLN A 190 -3.48 5.70 -9.76
CA GLN A 190 -2.08 5.29 -9.70
C GLN A 190 -1.22 6.39 -9.04
N LEU A 191 -1.44 7.66 -9.39
CA LEU A 191 -0.75 8.79 -8.80
C LEU A 191 -0.90 8.82 -7.28
N SER A 192 -2.14 8.91 -6.79
CA SER A 192 -2.41 9.00 -5.35
C SER A 192 -1.92 7.76 -4.60
N SER A 193 -2.20 6.56 -5.12
CA SER A 193 -1.75 5.30 -4.53
C SER A 193 -0.23 5.22 -4.42
N CYS A 194 0.50 5.62 -5.45
CA CYS A 194 1.96 5.58 -5.43
C CYS A 194 2.55 6.57 -4.42
N VAL A 195 1.97 7.75 -4.26
CA VAL A 195 2.42 8.73 -3.25
C VAL A 195 2.18 8.20 -1.84
N PHE A 196 1.02 7.59 -1.57
CA PHE A 196 0.75 6.94 -0.28
C PHE A 196 1.66 5.73 -0.03
N GLY A 197 1.88 4.89 -1.05
CA GLY A 197 2.77 3.73 -0.97
C GLY A 197 4.22 4.14 -0.68
N ALA A 198 4.71 5.19 -1.34
CA ALA A 198 6.04 5.74 -1.07
C ALA A 198 6.17 6.23 0.38
N ALA A 199 5.19 7.00 0.88
CA ALA A 199 5.19 7.46 2.27
C ALA A 199 5.13 6.31 3.28
N ALA A 200 4.47 5.19 2.95
CA ALA A 200 4.39 4.02 3.81
C ALA A 200 5.74 3.28 3.96
N LEU A 201 6.69 3.46 3.04
CA LEU A 201 8.05 2.88 3.15
C LEU A 201 8.84 3.43 4.34
N LEU A 202 8.47 4.61 4.85
CA LEU A 202 9.18 5.25 5.96
C LEU A 202 8.82 4.68 7.33
N ARG A 203 7.82 3.79 7.43
CA ARG A 203 7.38 3.23 8.72
C ARG A 203 8.57 2.63 9.51
N PRO A 204 8.66 2.87 10.84
CA PRO A 204 7.69 3.57 11.70
C PRO A 204 7.82 5.11 11.69
N MET A 205 8.72 5.67 10.89
CA MET A 205 8.84 7.11 10.67
C MET A 205 7.72 7.61 9.75
N HIS A 206 7.49 8.92 9.77
CA HIS A 206 6.50 9.58 8.94
C HIS A 206 7.16 10.73 8.19
N TRP A 207 6.74 10.94 6.94
CA TRP A 207 7.11 12.12 6.19
C TRP A 207 6.66 13.38 6.94
N GLN A 208 7.60 14.31 7.18
CA GLN A 208 7.35 15.54 7.95
C GLN A 208 7.20 16.78 7.05
N SER A 209 7.69 16.70 5.82
CA SER A 209 7.61 17.80 4.85
C SER A 209 6.25 17.85 4.16
N LEU A 210 6.07 18.83 3.26
CA LEU A 210 4.84 18.99 2.48
C LEU A 210 4.41 17.66 1.83
N PHE A 211 3.14 17.30 2.02
CA PHE A 211 2.56 16.05 1.53
C PHE A 211 1.26 16.34 0.77
N ILE A 212 1.34 16.33 -0.56
CA ILE A 212 0.19 16.59 -1.45
C ILE A 212 0.09 15.42 -2.45
N PRO A 213 -0.72 14.39 -2.17
CA PRO A 213 -0.85 13.22 -3.06
C PRO A 213 -1.37 13.53 -4.45
N VAL A 214 -2.24 14.54 -4.55
CA VAL A 214 -2.79 15.04 -5.81
C VAL A 214 -2.80 16.55 -5.75
N LEU A 215 -2.04 17.19 -6.64
CA LEU A 215 -1.97 18.64 -6.75
C LEU A 215 -2.91 19.13 -7.86
N PRO A 216 -3.90 19.98 -7.54
CA PRO A 216 -4.72 20.63 -8.55
C PRO A 216 -3.92 21.55 -9.49
N PHE A 217 -4.36 21.66 -10.74
CA PHE A 217 -3.68 22.42 -11.79
C PHE A 217 -3.50 23.90 -11.45
N HIS A 218 -4.47 24.55 -10.80
CA HIS A 218 -4.37 25.95 -10.40
C HIS A 218 -3.33 26.20 -9.29
N LEU A 219 -2.80 25.14 -8.69
CA LEU A 219 -1.75 25.18 -7.66
C LEU A 219 -0.38 24.77 -8.20
N ILE A 220 -0.23 24.57 -9.52
CA ILE A 220 1.02 24.12 -10.13
C ILE A 220 2.17 25.11 -9.95
N ASP A 221 1.87 26.40 -9.82
CA ASP A 221 2.86 27.45 -9.59
C ASP A 221 3.66 27.22 -8.30
N MET A 222 3.09 26.50 -7.33
CA MET A 222 3.81 26.10 -6.12
C MET A 222 5.02 25.19 -6.41
N LEU A 223 5.03 24.49 -7.56
CA LEU A 223 6.16 23.66 -7.98
C LEU A 223 7.29 24.47 -8.60
N ILE A 224 6.97 25.59 -9.25
CA ILE A 224 7.89 26.31 -10.16
C ILE A 224 8.94 27.13 -9.41
N ILE A 225 8.65 27.54 -8.17
CA ILE A 225 9.49 28.46 -7.39
C ILE A 225 10.87 27.86 -7.04
N ASP A 226 11.05 26.54 -7.17
CA ASP A 226 12.19 25.86 -6.51
C ASP A 226 12.65 24.55 -7.22
N LEU A 227 12.56 24.53 -8.56
CA LEU A 227 12.77 23.36 -9.45
C LEU A 227 14.20 22.80 -9.54
N GLY A 228 15.20 23.40 -8.87
CA GLY A 228 16.60 23.02 -9.03
C GLY A 228 16.93 21.58 -8.61
N ASP A 229 16.17 21.03 -7.64
CA ASP A 229 16.56 19.84 -6.88
C ASP A 229 15.36 18.87 -6.67
N VAL A 230 14.64 18.51 -7.74
CA VAL A 230 13.45 17.64 -7.67
C VAL A 230 13.73 16.27 -8.27
N MET A 231 13.39 15.20 -7.53
CA MET A 231 13.30 13.83 -8.03
C MET A 231 11.94 13.65 -8.71
N VAL A 232 11.92 13.46 -10.03
CA VAL A 232 10.69 13.26 -10.80
C VAL A 232 10.53 11.79 -11.15
N ILE A 233 9.38 11.23 -10.80
CA ILE A 233 9.02 9.82 -11.00
C ILE A 233 7.83 9.78 -11.95
N ASP A 234 8.09 9.38 -13.19
CA ASP A 234 7.04 9.18 -14.19
C ASP A 234 6.54 7.73 -14.11
N LEU A 235 5.30 7.57 -13.63
CA LEU A 235 4.69 6.27 -13.40
C LEU A 235 4.19 5.61 -14.70
N ASP A 236 3.98 6.39 -15.77
CA ASP A 236 3.49 5.88 -17.05
C ASP A 236 4.67 5.42 -17.92
N LEU A 237 5.73 6.23 -17.97
CA LEU A 237 6.98 5.89 -18.65
C LEU A 237 7.88 4.96 -17.82
N ARG A 238 7.55 4.80 -16.53
CA ARG A 238 8.37 4.07 -15.55
C ARG A 238 9.81 4.58 -15.57
N THR A 239 9.98 5.89 -15.41
CA THR A 239 11.29 6.52 -15.31
C THR A 239 11.45 7.26 -13.99
N VAL A 240 12.69 7.35 -13.52
CA VAL A 240 13.04 8.18 -12.36
C VAL A 240 14.16 9.12 -12.81
N HIS A 241 13.85 10.41 -12.86
CA HIS A 241 14.79 11.47 -13.14
C HIS A 241 15.24 12.07 -11.81
N CYS A 242 16.49 11.84 -11.46
CA CYS A 242 17.09 12.37 -10.26
C CYS A 242 18.52 12.77 -10.56
N ILE A 243 18.89 14.01 -10.24
CA ILE A 243 20.27 14.49 -10.34
C ILE A 243 21.14 13.97 -9.19
N PHE A 244 20.51 13.51 -8.10
CA PHE A 244 21.17 12.96 -6.93
C PHE A 244 21.35 11.45 -7.06
N ASN A 245 22.51 10.95 -6.62
CA ASN A 245 22.77 9.53 -6.50
C ASN A 245 22.80 9.10 -5.03
N ASP A 246 21.67 9.34 -4.34
CA ASP A 246 21.53 9.09 -2.90
C ASP A 246 21.71 7.60 -2.53
N VAL A 247 21.57 6.70 -3.51
CA VAL A 247 21.77 5.25 -3.33
C VAL A 247 23.23 4.92 -2.97
N VAL A 248 24.20 5.69 -3.46
CA VAL A 248 25.62 5.46 -3.16
C VAL A 248 25.96 5.76 -1.71
N ASP A 249 25.19 6.64 -1.06
CA ASP A 249 25.36 6.94 0.35
C ASP A 249 24.81 5.85 1.28
N LEU A 250 24.02 4.90 0.76
CA LEU A 250 23.46 3.81 1.55
C LEU A 250 24.55 2.75 1.83
N PRO A 251 24.64 2.23 3.08
CA PRO A 251 25.54 1.14 3.41
C PRO A 251 25.31 -0.09 2.53
N SER A 252 26.38 -0.72 2.05
CA SER A 252 26.32 -1.88 1.16
C SER A 252 25.55 -3.06 1.77
N GLU A 253 25.66 -3.26 3.08
CA GLU A 253 24.89 -4.27 3.81
C GLU A 253 23.38 -4.01 3.73
N ALA A 254 22.94 -2.77 3.95
CA ALA A 254 21.53 -2.39 3.83
C ALA A 254 21.01 -2.57 2.40
N LEU A 255 21.81 -2.17 1.40
CA LEU A 255 21.47 -2.40 -0.01
C LEU A 255 21.32 -3.89 -0.31
N SER A 256 22.22 -4.73 0.20
CA SER A 256 22.14 -6.19 -0.02
C SER A 256 20.84 -6.80 0.54
N ILE A 257 20.40 -6.33 1.71
CA ILE A 257 19.15 -6.79 2.35
C ILE A 257 17.94 -6.31 1.55
N LEU A 258 17.93 -5.05 1.13
CA LEU A 258 16.86 -4.47 0.31
C LEU A 258 16.73 -5.19 -1.03
N TYR A 259 17.83 -5.34 -1.78
CA TYR A 259 17.80 -6.07 -3.04
C TYR A 259 17.31 -7.50 -2.85
N LYS A 260 17.80 -8.22 -1.83
CA LYS A 260 17.36 -9.59 -1.54
C LYS A 260 15.87 -9.67 -1.16
N GLY A 261 15.37 -8.72 -0.37
CA GLY A 261 13.97 -8.66 0.05
C GLY A 261 13.02 -8.28 -1.09
N LEU A 262 13.45 -7.40 -1.99
CA LEU A 262 12.67 -6.93 -3.14
C LEU A 262 12.74 -7.89 -4.33
N SER A 263 13.88 -8.55 -4.55
CA SER A 263 14.06 -9.56 -5.59
C SER A 263 13.29 -10.85 -5.34
N CYS A 264 12.56 -10.94 -4.22
CA CYS A 264 11.55 -11.97 -3.98
C CYS A 264 10.34 -11.77 -4.90
N SER A 265 10.57 -11.89 -6.21
CA SER A 265 9.61 -12.53 -7.09
C SER A 265 9.31 -13.89 -6.47
N ALA A 266 8.16 -14.05 -5.81
CA ALA A 266 7.67 -15.29 -5.20
C ALA A 266 8.75 -16.38 -5.05
N VAL A 267 9.57 -16.33 -3.99
CA VAL A 267 10.44 -17.47 -3.67
C VAL A 267 9.51 -18.62 -3.36
N THR A 268 9.23 -19.44 -4.37
CA THR A 268 8.56 -20.71 -4.19
C THR A 268 9.58 -21.64 -3.59
N PHE A 269 9.49 -21.80 -2.28
CA PHE A 269 10.19 -22.85 -1.56
C PHE A 269 9.71 -24.18 -2.13
N SER A 270 10.65 -25.01 -2.55
CA SER A 270 10.41 -26.38 -3.01
C SER A 270 11.40 -27.32 -2.33
N TRP A 271 11.02 -28.59 -2.20
CA TRP A 271 11.82 -29.60 -1.54
C TRP A 271 12.55 -30.46 -2.57
N ASP A 272 13.88 -30.53 -2.45
CA ASP A 272 14.73 -31.42 -3.23
C ASP A 272 15.36 -32.47 -2.30
N CYS A 273 14.69 -33.63 -2.24
CA CYS A 273 15.13 -34.78 -1.46
C CYS A 273 16.56 -35.24 -1.82
N LYS A 274 16.90 -35.26 -3.12
CA LYS A 274 18.20 -35.77 -3.59
C LYS A 274 19.33 -34.84 -3.15
N LYS A 275 19.11 -33.52 -3.28
CA LYS A 275 20.06 -32.48 -2.83
C LYS A 275 20.21 -32.49 -1.32
N PHE A 276 19.13 -32.70 -0.57
CA PHE A 276 19.18 -32.86 0.88
C PHE A 276 20.05 -34.04 1.29
N ILE A 277 19.76 -35.25 0.78
CA ILE A 277 20.50 -36.47 1.14
C ILE A 277 21.98 -36.35 0.76
N HIS A 278 22.29 -35.82 -0.42
CA HIS A 278 23.67 -35.66 -0.89
C HIS A 278 24.52 -34.79 0.03
N ASN A 279 23.93 -33.76 0.64
CA ASN A 279 24.61 -32.82 1.52
C ASN A 279 24.82 -33.35 2.95
N GLN A 280 24.34 -34.55 3.27
CA GLN A 280 24.49 -35.17 4.59
C GLN A 280 25.72 -36.06 4.68
N LYS A 281 26.17 -36.36 5.90
CA LYS A 281 27.31 -37.26 6.14
C LYS A 281 27.11 -38.59 5.41
N PRO A 282 28.12 -39.14 4.73
CA PRO A 282 27.99 -40.40 3.99
C PRO A 282 27.41 -41.55 4.81
N SER A 283 27.72 -41.61 6.11
CA SER A 283 27.19 -42.61 7.04
C SER A 283 25.68 -42.51 7.32
N LEU A 284 25.06 -41.35 7.06
CA LEU A 284 23.63 -41.11 7.27
C LEU A 284 22.81 -41.23 5.99
N GLN A 285 23.44 -41.12 4.82
CA GLN A 285 22.71 -41.05 3.55
C GLN A 285 21.84 -42.29 3.31
N SER A 286 22.35 -43.49 3.59
CA SER A 286 21.57 -44.74 3.43
C SER A 286 20.34 -44.79 4.34
N TYR A 287 20.45 -44.27 5.57
CA TYR A 287 19.32 -44.19 6.49
C TYR A 287 18.30 -43.13 6.04
N LEU A 288 18.77 -41.96 5.61
CA LEU A 288 17.89 -40.89 5.13
C LEU A 288 17.13 -41.28 3.86
N ARG A 289 17.76 -42.03 2.95
CA ARG A 289 17.06 -42.60 1.78
C ARG A 289 15.89 -43.49 2.21
N SER A 290 16.09 -44.34 3.22
CA SER A 290 15.02 -45.19 3.75
C SER A 290 13.89 -44.42 4.45
N LEU A 291 14.13 -43.18 4.85
CA LEU A 291 13.13 -42.34 5.52
C LEU A 291 12.38 -41.39 4.57
N ILE A 292 12.95 -41.04 3.42
CA ILE A 292 12.50 -39.92 2.57
C ILE A 292 12.28 -40.33 1.09
N GLU A 293 12.91 -41.40 0.58
CA GLU A 293 12.70 -41.86 -0.82
C GLU A 293 11.53 -42.89 -0.91
N GLU A 294 11.46 -43.72 -1.95
CA GLU A 294 10.27 -44.44 -2.45
C GLU A 294 9.40 -45.25 -1.45
N ASP A 295 9.90 -45.52 -0.23
CA ASP A 295 9.17 -46.15 0.90
C ASP A 295 9.28 -45.31 2.19
N GLY A 296 9.37 -43.99 2.04
CA GLY A 296 9.62 -43.03 3.10
C GLY A 296 8.46 -42.89 4.09
N VAL A 297 8.72 -42.20 5.18
CA VAL A 297 7.76 -42.11 6.28
C VAL A 297 6.79 -40.96 6.05
N GLN A 298 5.50 -41.28 5.89
CA GLN A 298 4.46 -40.31 5.52
C GLN A 298 4.35 -39.10 6.46
N TYR A 299 4.61 -39.25 7.76
CA TYR A 299 4.56 -38.11 8.67
C TYR A 299 5.68 -37.10 8.39
N LEU A 300 6.82 -37.55 7.87
CA LEU A 300 7.96 -36.70 7.55
C LEU A 300 7.71 -35.94 6.24
N GLU A 301 7.14 -36.62 5.25
CA GLU A 301 6.67 -35.98 4.02
C GLU A 301 5.64 -34.89 4.32
N ARG A 302 4.64 -35.22 5.13
CA ARG A 302 3.63 -34.25 5.54
C ARG A 302 4.21 -33.07 6.32
N PHE A 303 5.16 -33.34 7.23
CA PHE A 303 5.87 -32.28 7.95
C PHE A 303 6.59 -31.35 6.98
N ILE A 304 7.27 -31.88 5.97
CA ILE A 304 7.96 -31.11 4.93
C ILE A 304 6.96 -30.24 4.14
N ASP A 305 5.86 -30.83 3.69
CA ASP A 305 4.85 -30.13 2.90
C ASP A 305 4.20 -28.98 3.68
N GLU A 306 3.87 -29.19 4.95
CA GLU A 306 3.31 -28.15 5.83
C GLU A 306 4.29 -26.99 6.03
N ARG A 307 5.60 -27.27 6.14
CA ARG A 307 6.64 -26.23 6.25
C ARG A 307 6.82 -25.46 4.95
N ILE A 308 6.85 -26.15 3.81
CA ILE A 308 6.91 -25.50 2.49
C ILE A 308 5.69 -24.62 2.28
N ALA A 309 4.50 -25.09 2.65
CA ALA A 309 3.26 -24.32 2.55
C ALA A 309 3.33 -23.06 3.44
N ALA A 310 3.75 -23.18 4.70
CA ALA A 310 3.91 -22.05 5.61
C ALA A 310 4.93 -21.03 5.08
N LEU A 311 6.09 -21.48 4.60
CA LEU A 311 7.11 -20.60 4.00
C LEU A 311 6.59 -19.88 2.76
N ASN A 312 5.90 -20.59 1.87
CA ASN A 312 5.29 -20.01 0.67
C ASN A 312 4.11 -19.07 0.99
N ALA A 313 3.43 -19.27 2.11
CA ALA A 313 2.37 -18.41 2.61
C ALA A 313 2.88 -17.20 3.42
N GLY A 314 4.18 -17.18 3.78
CA GLY A 314 4.77 -16.15 4.63
C GLY A 314 4.38 -16.28 6.11
N GLU A 315 3.94 -17.47 6.53
CA GLU A 315 3.59 -17.75 7.92
C GLU A 315 4.87 -17.99 8.76
N PRO A 316 4.94 -17.46 9.99
CA PRO A 316 6.10 -17.68 10.85
C PRO A 316 6.19 -19.15 11.29
N ILE A 317 7.40 -19.70 11.29
CA ILE A 317 7.69 -21.05 11.80
C ILE A 317 8.58 -20.90 13.05
N ASP A 318 7.95 -20.93 14.22
CA ASP A 318 8.58 -20.64 15.52
C ASP A 318 8.18 -21.61 16.64
N ASP A 319 7.74 -22.81 16.29
CA ASP A 319 7.34 -23.82 17.27
C ASP A 319 8.53 -24.41 18.06
N GLU A 320 8.20 -25.25 19.06
CA GLU A 320 9.19 -25.85 19.96
C GLU A 320 10.27 -26.64 19.22
N PHE A 321 9.94 -27.23 18.07
CA PHE A 321 10.94 -27.91 17.23
C PHE A 321 11.99 -26.91 16.74
N GLU A 322 11.57 -25.80 16.12
CA GLU A 322 12.51 -24.77 15.63
C GLU A 322 13.31 -24.11 16.77
N LYS A 323 12.71 -23.91 17.94
CA LYS A 323 13.43 -23.38 19.12
C LYS A 323 14.51 -24.34 19.61
N GLU A 324 14.21 -25.64 19.64
CA GLU A 324 15.16 -26.67 20.03
C GLU A 324 16.32 -26.77 19.03
N ILE A 325 16.04 -26.68 17.73
CA ILE A 325 17.09 -26.64 16.69
C ILE A 325 18.03 -25.45 16.88
N ARG A 326 17.49 -24.25 17.09
CA ARG A 326 18.30 -23.04 17.35
C ARG A 326 19.16 -23.19 18.61
N ALA A 327 18.62 -23.80 19.66
CA ALA A 327 19.37 -24.08 20.89
C ALA A 327 20.51 -25.08 20.65
N MET A 328 20.30 -26.11 19.83
CA MET A 328 21.34 -27.08 19.46
C MET A 328 22.44 -26.47 18.58
N GLU A 329 22.10 -25.55 17.68
CA GLU A 329 23.07 -24.83 16.84
C GLU A 329 23.99 -23.94 17.68
N MET A 330 23.45 -23.25 18.69
CA MET A 330 24.24 -22.43 19.62
C MET A 330 25.19 -23.26 20.51
N GLN A 331 24.91 -24.55 20.71
CA GLN A 331 25.68 -25.44 21.59
C GLN A 331 26.74 -26.30 20.85
N SER A 332 26.79 -26.27 19.52
CA SER A 332 27.56 -27.22 18.73
C SER A 332 29.08 -26.92 18.66
N LYS A 333 29.87 -27.56 19.55
CA LYS A 333 31.20 -28.11 19.21
C LYS A 333 31.06 -29.61 18.88
N SER A 334 31.23 -29.92 17.59
CA SER A 334 31.52 -31.21 16.93
C SER A 334 30.66 -32.47 17.14
N SER A 335 29.89 -32.65 18.22
CA SER A 335 29.28 -33.98 18.51
C SER A 335 27.79 -34.11 18.15
N HIS A 336 27.07 -33.01 17.94
CA HIS A 336 25.61 -33.01 17.70
C HIS A 336 25.21 -32.91 16.21
N GLN A 337 26.18 -32.98 15.29
CA GLN A 337 25.95 -32.77 13.86
C GLN A 337 24.94 -33.73 13.22
N VAL A 338 24.76 -34.94 13.76
CA VAL A 338 23.86 -35.96 13.18
C VAL A 338 22.37 -35.63 13.40
N VAL A 339 22.02 -35.04 14.55
CA VAL A 339 20.65 -34.60 14.85
C VAL A 339 20.33 -33.30 14.09
N ILE A 340 21.31 -32.39 14.03
CA ILE A 340 21.23 -31.14 13.24
C ILE A 340 21.04 -31.45 11.73
N SER A 341 21.61 -32.55 11.24
CA SER A 341 21.47 -33.00 9.85
C SER A 341 20.04 -33.39 9.47
N LEU A 342 19.31 -34.09 10.35
CA LEU A 342 17.90 -34.45 10.16
C LEU A 342 16.96 -33.26 10.36
N ALA A 343 17.35 -32.31 11.21
CA ALA A 343 16.62 -31.06 11.43
C ALA A 343 16.75 -30.05 10.28
N LYS A 344 17.80 -30.14 9.46
CA LYS A 344 18.05 -29.32 8.26
C LYS A 344 17.12 -29.61 7.08
N ILE A 345 16.03 -30.33 7.30
CA ILE A 345 14.98 -30.54 6.32
C ILE A 345 14.29 -29.19 5.98
N SER A 346 14.42 -28.19 6.84
CA SER A 346 14.03 -26.81 6.54
C SER A 346 15.03 -26.15 5.57
N VAL A 347 14.65 -26.16 4.29
CA VAL A 347 15.03 -25.18 3.25
C VAL A 347 16.40 -25.36 2.61
N ILE A 348 16.43 -26.11 1.50
CA ILE A 348 17.41 -25.87 0.44
C ILE A 348 16.72 -25.00 -0.60
N ALA A 349 16.94 -23.69 -0.53
CA ALA A 349 16.58 -22.77 -1.61
C ALA A 349 17.41 -23.08 -2.88
N CYS A 350 16.81 -22.91 -4.05
CA CYS A 350 17.53 -22.68 -5.30
C CYS A 350 17.57 -21.18 -5.57
#